data_AF-A0A9Q4FKD9-F1
#
_entry.id   AF-A0A9Q4FKD9-F1
#
_cell.length_a   1.000
_cell.length_b   1.000
_cell.length_c   1.000
_cell.angle_alpha   90.00
_cell.angle_beta   90.00
_cell.angle_gamma   90.00
#
_symmetry.space_group_name_H-M   'P 1'
#
loop_
_entity.id
_entity.type
_entity.pdbx_description
1 polymer ?
#
loop_
_entity_poly.entity_id
_entity_poly.type
_entity_poly.pdbx_seq_one_letter_code
_entity_poly.pdbx_strand_id
1 'polypeptide(L)'
;MTIDFSSEKLKSEYLFEAIDYEKDKFGIVKEFFNSINMSKKFLYGLSLMAEGVGFCFDETYFHFPDLESSGDELRFEGLMFGVFDEEVIVSEADGYNLARLACNKYLQLHPEDTSKVNELLTKLPG
;
A
#
# COMPACT_ATOMS: atom_id res chain seq x y z
N MET A 1 34.35 15.59 -22.30
CA MET A 1 33.17 15.96 -21.50
C MET A 1 32.90 14.78 -20.59
N THR A 2 33.43 14.84 -19.37
CA THR A 2 33.21 13.84 -18.33
C THR A 2 31.85 14.14 -17.73
N ILE A 3 30.89 13.22 -17.90
CA ILE A 3 29.61 13.30 -17.21
C ILE A 3 29.91 12.93 -15.76
N ASP A 4 29.75 13.92 -14.88
CA ASP A 4 29.80 13.74 -13.45
C ASP A 4 28.49 13.10 -12.98
N PHE A 5 28.57 11.86 -12.49
CA PHE A 5 27.42 11.13 -11.93
C PHE A 5 27.25 11.39 -10.42
N SER A 6 27.96 12.36 -9.84
CA SER A 6 27.77 12.73 -8.44
C SER A 6 26.69 13.81 -8.29
N SER A 7 25.48 13.37 -7.91
CA SER A 7 24.71 13.91 -6.76
C SER A 7 23.19 13.95 -6.87
N GLU A 8 22.54 13.41 -7.90
CA GLU A 8 21.15 12.95 -7.71
C GLU A 8 21.19 11.52 -7.18
N LYS A 9 21.27 11.41 -5.86
CA LYS A 9 20.87 10.17 -5.17
C LYS A 9 19.43 9.96 -5.61
N LEU A 10 19.18 9.12 -6.63
CA LEU A 10 17.86 8.65 -6.99
C LEU A 10 17.22 8.18 -5.69
N LYS A 11 16.35 9.02 -5.11
CA LYS A 11 15.61 8.63 -3.94
C LYS A 11 14.78 7.47 -4.43
N SER A 12 14.95 6.33 -3.78
CA SER A 12 14.14 5.18 -4.10
C SER A 12 12.67 5.58 -3.90
N GLU A 13 11.83 5.22 -4.87
CA GLU A 13 10.37 5.32 -4.74
C GLU A 13 9.81 4.22 -3.82
N TYR A 14 10.67 3.35 -3.26
CA TYR A 14 10.25 2.39 -2.24
C TYR A 14 9.87 3.13 -0.95
N LEU A 15 8.66 2.85 -0.45
CA LEU A 15 8.22 3.31 0.85
C LEU A 15 8.83 2.44 1.95
N PHE A 16 8.89 1.13 1.70
CA PHE A 16 9.47 0.13 2.60
C PHE A 16 10.68 -0.52 1.93
N GLU A 17 11.87 -0.30 2.51
CA GLU A 17 13.12 -0.90 2.06
C GLU A 17 13.43 -2.19 2.83
N ALA A 18 14.20 -3.09 2.19
CA ALA A 18 14.73 -4.31 2.80
C ALA A 18 13.68 -5.24 3.44
N ILE A 19 12.58 -5.51 2.72
CA ILE A 19 11.57 -6.50 3.12
C ILE A 19 12.19 -7.89 3.08
N ASP A 20 12.19 -8.59 4.24
CA ASP A 20 12.55 -10.00 4.35
C ASP A 20 11.26 -10.83 4.24
N TYR A 21 10.89 -11.23 3.02
CA TYR A 21 9.64 -11.94 2.75
C TYR A 21 9.47 -13.25 3.55
N GLU A 22 10.57 -13.85 4.02
CA GLU A 22 10.56 -15.08 4.82
C GLU A 22 10.26 -14.83 6.30
N LYS A 23 10.48 -13.61 6.81
CA LYS A 23 10.38 -13.31 8.25
C LYS A 23 9.42 -12.18 8.58
N ASP A 24 9.17 -11.29 7.64
CA ASP A 24 8.29 -10.15 7.80
C ASP A 24 6.86 -10.57 7.49
N LYS A 25 6.09 -10.85 8.54
CA LYS A 25 4.66 -11.22 8.41
C LYS A 25 3.80 -10.16 7.68
N PHE A 26 4.32 -8.95 7.48
CA PHE A 26 3.67 -7.87 6.75
C PHE A 26 4.37 -7.55 5.42
N GLY A 27 5.27 -8.42 4.96
CA GLY A 27 6.06 -8.21 3.74
C GLY A 27 5.20 -7.94 2.52
N ILE A 28 4.15 -8.74 2.29
CA ILE A 28 3.22 -8.56 1.18
C ILE A 28 2.44 -7.24 1.28
N VAL A 29 2.00 -6.84 2.48
CA VAL A 29 1.30 -5.55 2.68
C VAL A 29 2.22 -4.37 2.39
N LYS A 30 3.49 -4.44 2.84
CA LYS A 30 4.50 -3.41 2.57
C LYS A 30 4.82 -3.35 1.08
N GLU A 31 4.93 -4.50 0.42
CA GLU A 31 5.19 -4.56 -1.01
C GLU A 31 4.01 -4.06 -1.83
N PHE A 32 2.77 -4.32 -1.41
CA PHE A 32 1.59 -3.72 -2.01
C PHE A 32 1.70 -2.18 -2.04
N PHE A 33 2.09 -1.55 -0.93
CA PHE A 33 2.28 -0.09 -0.87
C PHE A 33 3.44 0.39 -1.73
N ASN A 34 4.53 -0.38 -1.83
CA ASN A 34 5.62 -0.10 -2.76
C ASN A 34 5.13 -0.14 -4.22
N SER A 35 4.44 -1.21 -4.62
CA SER A 35 3.93 -1.43 -5.97
C SER A 35 3.01 -0.31 -6.43
N ILE A 36 2.05 0.10 -5.60
CA ILE A 36 1.16 1.21 -5.96
C ILE A 36 1.88 2.56 -5.97
N ASN A 37 2.91 2.76 -5.15
CA ASN A 37 3.70 3.99 -5.18
C ASN A 37 4.52 4.11 -6.45
N MET A 38 5.29 3.07 -6.77
CA MET A 38 6.12 3.01 -7.99
C MET A 38 5.27 3.14 -9.26
N SER A 39 4.02 2.67 -9.20
CA SER A 39 3.05 2.79 -10.28
C SER A 39 2.31 4.13 -10.33
N LYS A 40 2.66 5.09 -9.46
CA LYS A 40 2.02 6.41 -9.31
C LYS A 40 0.52 6.34 -8.98
N LYS A 41 0.11 5.28 -8.28
CA LYS A 41 -1.28 5.00 -7.86
C LYS A 41 -1.48 5.11 -6.36
N PHE A 42 -0.49 5.54 -5.58
CA PHE A 42 -0.57 5.59 -4.12
C PHE A 42 -1.81 6.34 -3.61
N LEU A 43 -2.01 7.60 -4.03
CA LEU A 43 -3.17 8.39 -3.62
C LEU A 43 -4.50 7.78 -4.08
N TYR A 44 -4.52 7.15 -5.26
CA TYR A 44 -5.72 6.49 -5.77
C TYR A 44 -6.07 5.25 -4.96
N GLY A 45 -5.11 4.35 -4.71
CA GLY A 45 -5.30 3.18 -3.85
C GLY A 45 -5.71 3.56 -2.43
N LEU A 46 -5.10 4.60 -1.87
CA LEU A 46 -5.47 5.14 -0.56
C LEU A 46 -6.90 5.70 -0.54
N SER A 47 -7.34 6.37 -1.63
CA SER A 47 -8.72 6.85 -1.73
C SER A 47 -9.74 5.73 -1.77
N LEU A 48 -9.47 4.65 -2.52
CA LEU A 48 -10.36 3.48 -2.57
C LEU A 48 -10.42 2.78 -1.21
N MET A 49 -9.29 2.64 -0.52
CA MET A 49 -9.25 2.09 0.84
C MET A 49 -10.07 2.93 1.83
N ALA A 50 -9.97 4.26 1.74
CA ALA A 50 -10.76 5.18 2.55
C ALA A 50 -12.27 5.15 2.22
N GLU A 51 -12.64 4.72 1.03
CA GLU A 51 -14.03 4.56 0.58
C GLU A 51 -14.59 3.16 0.87
N GLY A 52 -13.79 2.24 1.42
CA GLY A 52 -14.23 0.86 1.64
C GLY A 52 -14.30 0.03 0.36
N VAL A 53 -13.59 0.44 -0.68
CA VAL A 53 -13.62 -0.17 -2.02
C VAL A 53 -12.30 -0.89 -2.28
N GLY A 54 -12.38 -2.17 -2.67
CA GLY A 54 -11.20 -2.94 -3.08
C GLY A 54 -10.60 -2.42 -4.40
N PHE A 55 -9.37 -2.82 -4.68
CA PHE A 55 -8.62 -2.36 -5.85
C PHE A 55 -7.77 -3.51 -6.41
N CYS A 56 -7.66 -3.56 -7.73
CA CYS A 56 -6.73 -4.46 -8.42
C CYS A 56 -6.12 -3.70 -9.60
N PHE A 57 -4.80 -3.82 -9.75
CA PHE A 57 -4.03 -3.30 -10.87
C PHE A 57 -2.84 -4.22 -11.12
N ASP A 58 -2.69 -4.65 -12.36
CA ASP A 58 -1.72 -5.69 -12.76
C ASP A 58 -1.81 -6.89 -11.82
N GLU A 59 -0.72 -7.26 -11.17
CA GLU A 59 -0.64 -8.36 -10.22
C GLU A 59 -0.58 -7.82 -8.77
N THR A 60 -1.26 -6.71 -8.49
CA THR A 60 -1.31 -6.09 -7.15
C THR A 60 -2.73 -5.70 -6.81
N TYR A 61 -3.22 -6.16 -5.64
CA TYR A 61 -4.58 -5.90 -5.23
C TYR A 61 -4.75 -5.79 -3.71
N PHE A 62 -5.87 -5.21 -3.30
CA PHE A 62 -6.40 -5.40 -1.96
C PHE A 62 -7.92 -5.54 -2.02
N HIS A 63 -8.48 -6.34 -1.10
CA HIS A 63 -9.91 -6.60 -1.02
C HIS A 63 -10.43 -6.43 0.40
N PHE A 64 -11.65 -5.89 0.47
CA PHE A 64 -12.51 -6.00 1.65
C PHE A 64 -13.25 -7.35 1.60
N PRO A 65 -13.60 -7.91 2.76
CA PRO A 65 -14.33 -9.16 2.81
C PRO A 65 -15.76 -8.95 2.28
N ASP A 66 -16.25 -9.94 1.54
CA ASP A 66 -17.63 -10.03 1.09
C ASP A 66 -18.24 -11.35 1.59
N LEU A 67 -18.85 -11.27 2.78
CA LEU A 67 -19.45 -12.42 3.44
C LEU A 67 -20.75 -12.88 2.75
N GLU A 68 -21.38 -12.00 1.98
CA GLU A 68 -22.62 -12.27 1.26
C GLU A 68 -22.36 -12.80 -0.16
N SER A 69 -21.11 -12.69 -0.64
CA SER A 69 -20.66 -13.30 -1.91
C SER A 69 -20.94 -14.80 -1.93
N SER A 70 -21.35 -15.30 -3.09
CA SER A 70 -21.49 -16.73 -3.35
C SER A 70 -20.14 -17.44 -3.56
N GLY A 71 -19.07 -16.70 -3.80
CA GLY A 71 -17.70 -17.22 -3.95
C GLY A 71 -16.96 -17.26 -2.62
N ASP A 72 -16.31 -18.39 -2.32
CA ASP A 72 -15.59 -18.59 -1.05
C ASP A 72 -14.31 -17.73 -0.93
N GLU A 73 -13.76 -17.25 -2.04
CA GLU A 73 -12.50 -16.49 -2.09
C GLU A 73 -12.57 -15.12 -1.37
N LEU A 74 -13.77 -14.52 -1.27
CA LEU A 74 -13.97 -13.25 -0.56
C LEU A 74 -14.55 -13.40 0.85
N ARG A 75 -14.75 -14.64 1.32
CA ARG A 75 -15.28 -14.92 2.66
C ARG A 75 -14.14 -15.03 3.67
N PHE A 76 -13.60 -13.88 4.07
CA PHE A 76 -12.55 -13.79 5.08
C PHE A 76 -12.86 -12.72 6.15
N GLU A 77 -12.02 -12.62 7.17
CA GLU A 77 -12.06 -11.56 8.20
C GLU A 77 -10.80 -10.71 8.11
N GLY A 78 -10.95 -9.38 8.10
CA GLY A 78 -9.84 -8.44 7.98
C GLY A 78 -9.70 -7.85 6.59
N LEU A 79 -8.46 -7.60 6.16
CA LEU A 79 -8.13 -7.04 4.84
C LEU A 79 -7.18 -7.98 4.11
N MET A 80 -7.51 -8.31 2.87
CA MET A 80 -6.66 -9.14 2.01
C MET A 80 -5.80 -8.26 1.12
N PHE A 81 -4.51 -8.54 1.05
CA PHE A 81 -3.55 -7.88 0.16
C PHE A 81 -2.84 -8.95 -0.66
N GLY A 82 -2.65 -8.70 -1.95
CA GLY A 82 -1.90 -9.58 -2.82
C GLY A 82 -0.94 -8.84 -3.73
N VAL A 83 0.21 -9.48 -3.99
CA VAL A 83 1.25 -9.04 -4.92
C VAL A 83 1.81 -10.29 -5.61
N PHE A 84 1.81 -10.31 -6.95
CA PHE A 84 2.15 -11.48 -7.75
C PHE A 84 1.29 -12.68 -7.35
N ASP A 85 1.93 -13.82 -7.06
CA ASP A 85 1.27 -15.08 -6.68
C ASP A 85 1.12 -15.23 -5.15
N GLU A 86 1.42 -14.18 -4.38
CA GLU A 86 1.36 -14.21 -2.92
C GLU A 86 0.28 -13.28 -2.37
N GLU A 87 -0.43 -13.75 -1.35
CA GLU A 87 -1.46 -13.00 -0.65
C GLU A 87 -1.37 -13.17 0.86
N VAL A 88 -1.87 -12.18 1.58
CA VAL A 88 -1.99 -12.22 3.03
C VAL A 88 -3.28 -11.54 3.48
N ILE A 89 -3.95 -12.17 4.44
CA ILE A 89 -5.05 -11.55 5.18
C ILE A 89 -4.49 -11.03 6.51
N VAL A 90 -4.69 -9.75 6.78
CA VAL A 90 -4.30 -9.11 8.04
C VAL A 90 -5.52 -8.53 8.75
N SER A 91 -5.41 -8.28 10.05
CA SER A 91 -6.45 -7.55 10.76
C SER A 91 -6.64 -6.16 10.16
N GLU A 92 -7.86 -5.61 10.21
CA GLU A 92 -8.13 -4.23 9.78
C GLU A 92 -7.19 -3.23 10.48
N ALA A 93 -7.00 -3.40 11.79
CA ALA A 93 -6.10 -2.57 12.58
C ALA A 93 -4.65 -2.60 12.05
N ASP A 94 -4.11 -3.79 11.75
CA ASP A 94 -2.76 -3.91 11.18
C ASP A 94 -2.68 -3.29 9.77
N GLY A 95 -3.68 -3.54 8.92
CA GLY A 95 -3.75 -2.99 7.56
C GLY A 95 -3.81 -1.47 7.55
N TYR A 96 -4.67 -0.86 8.37
CA TYR A 96 -4.77 0.60 8.47
C TYR A 96 -3.53 1.23 9.13
N ASN A 97 -2.92 0.56 10.12
CA ASN A 97 -1.65 1.02 10.70
C ASN A 97 -0.53 1.04 9.65
N LEU A 98 -0.45 0.02 8.80
CA LEU A 98 0.51 -0.04 7.69
C LEU A 98 0.21 1.02 6.63
N ALA A 99 -1.07 1.28 6.31
CA ALA A 99 -1.46 2.38 5.41
C ALA A 99 -1.01 3.75 5.94
N ARG A 100 -1.20 4.02 7.24
CA ARG A 100 -0.74 5.25 7.91
C ARG A 100 0.79 5.35 7.88
N LEU A 101 1.50 4.26 8.11
CA LEU A 101 2.97 4.22 8.02
C LEU A 101 3.46 4.47 6.59
N ALA A 102 2.79 3.90 5.59
CA ALA A 102 3.07 4.14 4.18
C ALA A 102 2.84 5.62 3.82
N CYS A 103 1.76 6.24 4.31
CA CYS A 103 1.50 7.67 4.13
C CYS A 103 2.61 8.55 4.70
N ASN A 104 3.09 8.24 5.91
CA ASN A 104 4.20 8.98 6.53
C ASN A 104 5.48 8.92 5.68
N LYS A 105 5.75 7.77 5.05
CA LYS A 105 6.91 7.56 4.18
C LYS A 105 6.72 8.24 2.83
N TYR A 106 5.52 8.12 2.25
CA TYR A 106 5.14 8.79 1.01
C TYR A 106 5.32 10.30 1.10
N LEU A 107 4.89 10.93 2.19
CA LEU A 107 5.03 12.37 2.40
C LEU A 107 6.48 12.85 2.59
N GLN A 108 7.42 11.96 2.91
CA GLN A 108 8.86 12.29 2.90
C GLN A 108 9.41 12.41 1.48
N LEU A 109 8.76 11.78 0.51
CA LEU A 109 9.08 11.84 -0.92
C LEU A 109 8.25 12.91 -1.64
N HIS A 110 6.97 13.06 -1.26
CA HIS A 110 5.97 13.93 -1.89
C HIS A 110 5.32 14.90 -0.88
N PRO A 111 6.07 15.85 -0.32
CA PRO A 111 5.54 16.80 0.67
C PRO A 111 4.40 17.67 0.11
N GLU A 112 4.33 17.87 -1.21
CA GLU A 112 3.26 18.58 -1.91
C GLU A 112 1.86 17.99 -1.66
N ASP A 113 1.78 16.69 -1.39
CA ASP A 113 0.52 15.97 -1.25
C ASP A 113 0.01 15.91 0.21
N THR A 114 0.69 16.59 1.14
CA THR A 114 0.37 16.60 2.59
C THR A 114 -1.12 16.87 2.85
N SER A 115 -1.70 17.86 2.19
CA SER A 115 -3.11 18.20 2.38
C SER A 115 -4.03 17.05 1.96
N LYS A 116 -3.73 16.42 0.82
CA LYS A 116 -4.55 15.34 0.26
C LYS A 116 -4.43 14.06 1.08
N VAL A 117 -3.22 13.70 1.49
CA VAL A 117 -2.98 12.54 2.36
C VAL A 117 -3.69 12.74 3.69
N ASN A 118 -3.58 13.91 4.32
CA ASN A 118 -4.27 14.20 5.57
C ASN A 118 -5.79 14.09 5.43
N GLU A 119 -6.37 14.60 4.34
CA GLU A 119 -7.81 14.42 4.06
C GLU A 119 -8.20 12.94 4.03
N LEU A 120 -7.44 12.10 3.33
CA LEU A 120 -7.71 10.66 3.21
C LEU A 120 -7.51 9.93 4.55
N LEU A 121 -6.48 10.29 5.33
CA LEU A 121 -6.19 9.69 6.62
C LEU A 121 -7.31 9.91 7.66
N THR A 122 -8.11 10.97 7.53
CA THR A 122 -9.29 11.21 8.40
C THR A 122 -10.46 10.29 8.09
N LYS A 123 -10.49 9.67 6.89
CA LYS A 123 -11.54 8.76 6.45
C LYS A 123 -11.18 7.30 6.71
N LEU A 124 -9.91 6.99 6.93
CA LEU A 124 -9.49 5.65 7.34
C LEU A 124 -9.98 5.33 8.75
N PRO A 125 -10.52 4.12 9.00
CA PRO A 125 -10.85 3.64 10.33
C PRO A 125 -9.67 3.73 11.32
N GLY A 126 -10.02 3.93 12.59
CA GLY A 126 -9.08 4.13 13.71
C GLY A 126 -8.44 2.84 14.19
#